data_AF-W0DV11-F1
#
_entry.id   AF-W0DV11-F1
#
_cell.length_a   1.000
_cell.length_b   1.000
_cell.length_c   1.000
_cell.angle_alpha   90.00
_cell.angle_beta   90.00
_cell.angle_gamma   90.00
#
_symmetry.space_group_name_H-M   'P 1'
#
loop_
_entity.id
_entity.type
_entity.pdbx_description
1 polymer ?
#
loop_
_entity_poly.entity_id
_entity_poly.type
_entity_poly.pdbx_seq_one_letter_code
_entity_poly.pdbx_strand_id
1 'polypeptide(L)'
;MSKQKSLYLGIMSYVHDLIQDGDLARVKNMGFDQEMIERISKISMAELNNICNRRVCLFDIQVSKAMTLLLKDVDEGDLLDKCILAGASNEFLYRYFGLTSKAASTRRFILRFNVRHHRRIPADENQEHEIMYVYHHFLGDRTLDDLEPIDFLDLHSQVNQVVKDESEISLKVIWGVVNRYHDYEPQIASKINRTKAG
;
A
#
# COMPACT_ATOMS: atom_id res chain seq x y z
N MET A 1 4.56 -35.74 13.04
CA MET A 1 4.92 -34.82 14.14
C MET A 1 3.76 -33.88 14.40
N SER A 2 3.46 -33.52 15.64
CA SER A 2 2.47 -32.46 15.95
C SER A 2 2.97 -31.11 15.42
N LYS A 3 2.09 -30.27 14.84
CA LYS A 3 2.41 -28.91 14.36
C LYS A 3 3.07 -28.05 15.44
N GLN A 4 2.70 -28.28 16.70
CA GLN A 4 3.28 -27.60 17.86
C GLN A 4 4.74 -28.03 18.11
N LYS A 5 5.03 -29.33 18.00
CA LYS A 5 6.39 -29.85 18.14
C LYS A 5 7.31 -29.26 17.06
N SER A 6 6.86 -29.19 15.81
CA SER A 6 7.67 -28.62 14.73
C SER A 6 7.98 -27.14 14.95
N LEU A 7 7.03 -26.36 15.47
CA LEU A 7 7.26 -24.95 15.80
C LEU A 7 8.29 -24.82 16.92
N TYR A 8 8.11 -25.55 18.03
CA TYR A 8 9.01 -25.48 19.18
C TYR A 8 10.41 -25.95 18.86
N LEU A 9 10.52 -27.04 18.09
CA LEU A 9 11.82 -27.53 17.64
C LEU A 9 12.50 -26.51 16.74
N GLY A 10 11.78 -25.86 15.82
CA GLY A 10 12.34 -24.82 14.96
C GLY A 10 12.91 -23.64 15.74
N ILE A 11 12.14 -23.11 16.70
CA ILE A 11 12.58 -22.01 17.58
C ILE A 11 13.81 -22.43 18.39
N MET A 12 13.77 -23.61 19.04
CA MET A 12 14.87 -24.04 19.88
C MET A 12 16.14 -24.42 19.10
N SER A 13 16.00 -24.97 17.89
CA SER A 13 17.15 -25.21 17.01
C SER A 13 17.83 -23.88 16.70
N TYR A 14 17.04 -22.88 16.30
CA TYR A 14 17.55 -21.55 15.98
C TYR A 14 18.25 -20.90 17.18
N VAL A 15 17.66 -20.99 18.38
CA VAL A 15 18.28 -20.48 19.61
C VAL A 15 19.56 -21.23 19.94
N HIS A 16 19.58 -22.56 19.80
CA HIS A 16 20.78 -23.36 20.02
C HIS A 16 21.91 -22.92 19.07
N ASP A 17 21.60 -22.72 17.79
CA ASP A 17 22.58 -22.25 16.80
C ASP A 17 23.12 -20.86 17.15
N LEU A 18 22.25 -19.91 17.52
CA LEU A 18 22.69 -18.58 17.98
C LEU A 18 23.60 -18.63 19.21
N ILE A 19 23.37 -19.57 20.14
CA ILE A 19 24.24 -19.76 21.31
C ILE A 19 25.61 -20.30 20.88
N GLN A 20 25.65 -21.27 19.97
CA GLN A 20 26.91 -21.81 19.43
C GLN A 20 27.70 -20.75 18.64
N ASP A 21 26.99 -19.88 17.91
CA ASP A 21 27.57 -18.77 17.15
C ASP A 21 27.98 -17.57 18.04
N GLY A 22 27.58 -17.57 19.32
CA GLY A 22 27.91 -16.53 20.29
C GLY A 22 27.02 -15.27 20.23
N ASP A 23 25.92 -15.28 19.46
CA ASP A 23 24.95 -14.18 19.38
C ASP A 23 23.98 -14.17 20.57
N LEU A 24 24.53 -14.00 21.78
CA LEU A 24 23.76 -14.00 23.02
C LEU A 24 22.85 -12.77 23.15
N ALA A 25 23.16 -11.68 22.45
CA ALA A 25 22.33 -10.47 22.44
C ALA A 25 20.97 -10.77 21.80
N ARG A 26 20.96 -11.50 20.68
CA ARG A 26 19.73 -11.88 19.98
C ARG A 26 18.91 -12.89 20.77
N VAL A 27 19.57 -13.84 21.43
CA VAL A 27 18.90 -14.82 22.30
C VAL A 27 18.23 -14.13 23.50
N LYS A 28 18.90 -13.15 24.12
CA LYS A 28 18.31 -12.33 25.19
C LYS A 28 17.12 -11.50 24.70
N ASN A 29 17.21 -10.91 23.52
CA ASN A 29 16.10 -10.17 22.90
C ASN A 29 14.87 -11.06 22.60
N MET A 30 15.07 -12.37 22.45
CA MET A 30 13.97 -13.35 22.32
C MET A 30 13.32 -13.72 23.67
N GLY A 31 13.83 -13.21 24.80
CA GLY A 31 13.29 -13.44 26.14
C GLY A 31 13.93 -14.59 26.91
N PHE A 32 15.03 -15.18 26.41
CA PHE A 32 15.78 -16.19 27.16
C PHE A 32 16.68 -15.52 28.18
N ASP A 33 16.53 -15.90 29.45
CA ASP A 33 17.41 -15.45 30.52
C ASP A 33 18.76 -16.18 30.52
N GLN A 34 19.67 -15.71 31.38
CA GLN A 34 21.02 -16.26 31.49
C GLN A 34 21.02 -17.74 31.92
N GLU A 35 20.11 -18.13 32.82
CA GLU A 35 20.02 -19.52 33.29
C GLU A 35 19.58 -20.45 32.16
N MET A 36 18.58 -20.04 31.37
CA MET A 36 18.11 -20.80 30.21
C MET A 36 19.22 -20.96 29.17
N ILE A 37 19.97 -19.90 28.86
CA ILE A 37 21.09 -19.94 27.92
C ILE A 37 22.14 -20.96 28.36
N GLU A 38 22.56 -20.90 29.62
CA GLU A 38 23.55 -21.83 30.17
C GLU A 38 23.08 -23.29 30.12
N ARG A 39 21.79 -23.53 30.38
CA ARG A 39 21.21 -24.88 30.30
C ARG A 39 21.14 -25.37 28.87
N ILE A 40 20.68 -24.52 27.94
CA ILE A 40 20.58 -24.87 26.51
C ILE A 40 21.96 -25.18 25.94
N SER A 41 23.01 -24.45 26.32
CA SER A 41 24.39 -24.67 25.84
C SER A 41 24.97 -26.05 26.16
N LYS A 42 24.40 -26.75 27.15
CA LYS A 42 24.88 -28.05 27.63
C LYS A 42 23.99 -29.22 27.17
N ILE A 43 22.86 -28.93 26.53
CA ILE A 43 21.86 -29.91 26.12
C ILE A 43 22.14 -30.34 24.68
N SER A 44 22.08 -31.65 24.42
CA SER A 44 22.20 -32.17 23.06
C SER A 44 20.92 -31.95 22.24
N MET A 45 21.04 -31.92 20.92
CA MET A 45 19.90 -31.75 20.03
C MET A 45 18.83 -32.86 20.18
N ALA A 46 19.25 -34.07 20.56
CA ALA A 46 18.34 -35.18 20.84
C ALA A 46 17.48 -34.93 22.10
N GLU A 47 18.08 -34.38 23.15
CA GLU A 47 17.37 -34.02 24.38
C GLU A 47 16.44 -32.82 24.17
N LEU A 48 16.88 -31.84 23.37
CA LEU A 48 16.07 -30.71 22.92
C LEU A 48 14.80 -31.15 22.19
N ASN A 49 14.91 -32.12 21.28
CA ASN A 49 13.79 -32.71 20.57
C ASN A 49 12.80 -33.43 21.51
N ASN A 50 13.30 -34.04 22.60
CA ASN A 50 12.45 -34.67 23.62
C ASN A 50 11.68 -33.62 24.44
N ILE A 51 12.30 -32.50 24.78
CA ILE A 51 11.65 -31.38 25.48
C ILE A 51 10.52 -30.81 24.61
N CYS A 52 10.77 -30.57 23.32
CA CYS A 52 9.79 -30.03 22.37
C CYS A 52 8.59 -30.97 22.11
N ASN A 53 8.68 -32.24 22.52
CA ASN A 53 7.60 -33.21 22.39
C ASN A 53 6.58 -33.16 23.54
N ARG A 54 6.83 -32.35 24.58
CA ARG A 54 5.91 -32.21 25.73
C ARG A 54 4.67 -31.41 25.32
N ARG A 55 3.52 -31.71 25.95
CA ARG A 55 2.22 -31.06 25.68
C ARG A 55 2.02 -29.72 26.42
N VAL A 56 3.10 -29.12 26.92
CA VAL A 56 3.05 -27.85 27.66
C VAL A 56 3.40 -26.70 26.71
N CYS A 57 2.81 -25.53 26.91
CA CYS A 57 3.22 -24.34 26.17
C CYS A 57 4.64 -23.95 26.60
N LEU A 58 5.59 -23.95 25.65
CA LEU A 58 7.00 -23.63 25.94
C LEU A 58 7.33 -22.15 25.68
N PHE A 59 6.55 -21.45 24.86
CA PHE A 59 6.81 -20.08 24.46
C PHE A 59 5.52 -19.26 24.41
N ASP A 60 5.62 -18.03 24.87
CA ASP A 60 4.61 -17.00 24.61
C ASP A 60 4.99 -16.25 23.32
N ILE A 61 4.03 -16.11 22.40
CA ILE A 61 4.27 -15.42 21.13
C ILE A 61 4.01 -13.93 21.34
N GLN A 62 5.06 -13.12 21.25
CA GLN A 62 4.95 -11.67 21.19
C GLN A 62 5.25 -11.19 19.77
N VAL A 63 4.33 -10.42 19.20
CA VAL A 63 4.49 -9.83 17.87
C VAL A 63 5.10 -8.44 18.02
N SER A 64 6.21 -8.19 17.32
CA SER A 64 6.90 -6.90 17.42
C SER A 64 6.11 -5.79 16.73
N LYS A 65 6.25 -4.56 17.23
CA LYS A 65 5.70 -3.35 16.56
C LYS A 65 6.28 -3.17 15.15
N ALA A 66 7.51 -3.64 14.92
CA ALA A 66 8.14 -3.63 13.61
C ALA A 66 7.40 -4.51 12.60
N MET A 67 6.84 -5.66 13.02
CA MET A 67 5.98 -6.48 12.14
C MET A 67 4.76 -5.68 11.68
N THR A 68 4.13 -4.92 12.57
CA THR A 68 3.00 -4.05 12.21
C THR A 68 3.42 -2.94 11.23
N LEU A 69 4.62 -2.37 11.39
CA LEU A 69 5.14 -1.36 10.47
C LEU A 69 5.49 -1.95 9.10
N LEU A 70 6.14 -3.12 9.06
CA LEU A 70 6.45 -3.82 7.81
C LEU A 70 5.18 -4.29 7.09
N LEU A 71 4.11 -4.62 7.82
CA LEU A 71 2.80 -4.91 7.23
C LEU A 71 2.14 -3.66 6.64
N LYS A 72 2.47 -2.45 7.13
CA LYS A 72 2.07 -1.20 6.47
C LYS A 72 2.89 -0.93 5.22
N ASP A 73 4.15 -1.36 5.14
CA ASP A 73 4.91 -1.25 3.88
C ASP A 73 4.34 -2.17 2.76
N VAL A 74 3.41 -3.08 3.10
CA VAL A 74 2.57 -3.84 2.14
C VAL A 74 1.37 -2.99 1.62
N ASP A 75 1.29 -1.70 1.98
CA ASP A 75 0.24 -0.72 1.62
C ASP A 75 0.08 -0.48 0.10
N GLU A 76 0.90 -1.04 -0.80
CA GLU A 76 0.59 -1.05 -2.24
C GLU A 76 -0.78 -1.68 -2.52
N GLY A 77 -1.17 -2.70 -1.74
CA GLY A 77 -2.51 -3.29 -1.79
C GLY A 77 -3.61 -2.33 -1.33
N ASP A 78 -3.33 -1.52 -0.30
CA ASP A 78 -4.26 -0.53 0.25
C ASP A 78 -4.39 0.69 -0.67
N LEU A 79 -3.29 1.15 -1.26
CA LEU A 79 -3.29 2.25 -2.24
C LEU A 79 -4.08 1.88 -3.49
N LEU A 80 -3.88 0.66 -4.01
CA LEU A 80 -4.67 0.14 -5.12
C LEU A 80 -6.16 0.06 -4.78
N ASP A 81 -6.50 -0.45 -3.59
CA ASP A 81 -7.88 -0.58 -3.16
C ASP A 81 -8.55 0.78 -2.93
N LYS A 82 -7.82 1.76 -2.37
CA LYS A 82 -8.25 3.16 -2.26
C LYS A 82 -8.49 3.80 -3.63
N CYS A 83 -7.59 3.61 -4.60
CA CYS A 83 -7.78 4.10 -5.97
C CYS A 83 -9.01 3.47 -6.63
N ILE A 84 -9.21 2.15 -6.42
CA ILE A 84 -10.40 1.46 -6.93
C ILE A 84 -11.67 2.01 -6.27
N LEU A 85 -11.65 2.23 -4.95
CA LEU A 85 -12.78 2.77 -4.19
C LEU A 85 -13.08 4.23 -4.54
N ALA A 86 -12.09 5.03 -4.92
CA ALA A 86 -12.27 6.38 -5.47
C ALA A 86 -12.77 6.36 -6.94
N GLY A 87 -12.96 5.19 -7.54
CA GLY A 87 -13.47 5.07 -8.90
C GLY A 87 -12.43 5.29 -10.00
N ALA A 88 -11.17 4.92 -9.78
CA ALA A 88 -10.11 4.98 -10.79
C ALA A 88 -10.48 4.25 -12.10
N SER A 89 -10.03 4.82 -13.22
CA SER A 89 -10.20 4.24 -14.56
C SER A 89 -9.32 3.01 -14.76
N ASN A 90 -9.67 2.12 -15.70
CA ASN A 90 -8.79 0.99 -16.04
C ASN A 90 -7.43 1.45 -16.58
N GLU A 91 -7.40 2.59 -17.27
CA GLU A 91 -6.17 3.19 -17.77
C GLU A 91 -5.26 3.65 -16.62
N PHE A 92 -5.81 4.32 -15.61
CA PHE A 92 -5.08 4.72 -14.41
C PHE A 92 -4.52 3.50 -13.67
N LEU A 93 -5.36 2.50 -13.43
CA LEU A 93 -4.97 1.28 -12.72
C LEU A 93 -3.89 0.49 -13.48
N TYR A 94 -3.95 0.50 -14.81
CA TYR A 94 -2.91 -0.10 -15.64
C TYR A 94 -1.62 0.72 -15.61
N ARG A 95 -1.69 2.04 -15.77
CA ARG A 95 -0.54 2.95 -15.81
C ARG A 95 0.29 2.88 -14.52
N TYR A 96 -0.37 2.92 -13.36
CA TYR A 96 0.33 3.03 -12.07
C TYR A 96 0.50 1.70 -11.33
N PHE A 97 -0.33 0.69 -11.59
CA PHE A 97 -0.29 -0.58 -10.86
C PHE A 97 -0.15 -1.81 -11.76
N GLY A 98 -0.01 -1.63 -13.09
CA GLY A 98 0.04 -2.74 -14.05
C GLY A 98 -1.23 -3.61 -14.07
N LEU A 99 -2.34 -3.13 -13.48
CA LEU A 99 -3.53 -3.94 -13.26
C LEU A 99 -4.38 -4.04 -14.54
N THR A 100 -4.51 -5.26 -15.06
CA THR A 100 -5.34 -5.51 -16.26
C THR A 100 -6.82 -5.25 -15.99
N SER A 101 -7.60 -4.94 -17.03
CA SER A 101 -9.05 -4.73 -16.94
C SER A 101 -9.80 -5.90 -16.28
N LYS A 102 -9.35 -7.15 -16.50
CA LYS A 102 -9.95 -8.35 -15.90
C LYS A 102 -9.68 -8.40 -14.40
N ALA A 103 -8.42 -8.19 -13.99
CA ALA A 103 -8.03 -8.15 -12.59
C ALA A 103 -8.70 -6.99 -11.84
N ALA A 104 -8.79 -5.81 -12.47
CA ALA A 104 -9.49 -4.65 -11.91
C ALA A 104 -10.99 -4.93 -11.70
N SER A 105 -11.64 -5.64 -12.63
CA SER A 105 -13.06 -6.02 -12.49
C SER A 105 -13.27 -7.00 -11.33
N THR A 106 -12.41 -8.02 -11.20
CA THR A 106 -12.44 -8.96 -10.08
C THR A 106 -12.23 -8.24 -8.75
N ARG A 107 -11.28 -7.30 -8.68
CA ARG A 107 -10.96 -6.57 -7.45
C ARG A 107 -12.07 -5.60 -7.05
N ARG A 108 -12.69 -4.88 -8.02
CA ARG A 108 -13.91 -4.07 -7.80
C ARG A 108 -15.07 -4.89 -7.24
N PHE A 109 -15.26 -6.11 -7.76
CA PHE A 109 -16.28 -7.02 -7.25
C PHE A 109 -16.02 -7.43 -5.80
N ILE A 110 -14.76 -7.80 -5.47
CA ILE A 110 -14.36 -8.16 -4.10
C ILE A 110 -14.57 -7.00 -3.13
N LEU A 111 -14.19 -5.78 -3.51
CA LEU A 111 -14.34 -4.57 -2.70
C LEU A 111 -15.79 -4.07 -2.58
N ARG A 112 -16.76 -4.77 -3.21
CA ARG A 112 -18.18 -4.34 -3.29
C ARG A 112 -18.32 -2.89 -3.77
N PHE A 113 -17.49 -2.50 -4.73
CA PHE A 113 -17.46 -1.13 -5.25
C PHE A 113 -18.86 -0.69 -5.70
N ASN A 114 -19.44 0.28 -4.98
CA ASN A 114 -20.76 0.79 -5.30
C ASN A 114 -20.65 1.92 -6.31
N VAL A 115 -20.86 1.53 -7.57
CA VAL A 115 -20.90 2.42 -8.73
C VAL A 115 -21.89 3.58 -8.54
N ARG A 116 -22.96 3.44 -7.75
CA ARG A 116 -24.00 4.49 -7.63
C ARG A 116 -23.55 5.71 -6.84
N HIS A 117 -22.53 5.58 -5.97
CA HIS A 117 -22.01 6.71 -5.20
C HIS A 117 -21.04 7.59 -5.99
N HIS A 118 -20.43 7.03 -7.03
CA HIS A 118 -19.43 7.70 -7.85
C HIS A 118 -20.03 8.05 -9.20
N ARG A 119 -20.00 9.32 -9.58
CA ARG A 119 -20.59 9.77 -10.85
C ARG A 119 -19.93 9.06 -12.03
N ARG A 120 -20.74 8.52 -12.95
CA ARG A 120 -20.32 8.03 -14.29
C ARG A 120 -20.47 9.07 -15.40
N ILE A 121 -21.06 10.21 -15.07
CA ILE A 121 -21.35 11.30 -15.99
C ILE A 121 -20.09 12.19 -16.08
N PRO A 122 -19.71 12.67 -17.28
CA PRO A 122 -18.66 13.67 -17.41
C PRO A 122 -18.92 14.89 -16.51
N ALA A 123 -17.86 15.54 -16.05
CA ALA A 123 -17.98 16.85 -15.39
C ALA A 123 -18.61 17.86 -16.36
N ASP A 124 -19.49 18.72 -15.85
CA ASP A 124 -19.94 19.90 -16.60
C ASP A 124 -18.85 20.98 -16.63
N GLU A 125 -19.06 22.05 -17.40
CA GLU A 125 -18.07 23.11 -17.59
C GLU A 125 -17.65 23.80 -16.28
N ASN A 126 -18.58 24.03 -15.36
CA ASN A 126 -18.26 24.63 -14.06
C ASN A 126 -17.44 23.66 -13.20
N GLN A 127 -17.81 22.38 -13.20
CA GLN A 127 -17.08 21.33 -12.48
C GLN A 127 -15.68 21.12 -13.07
N GLU A 128 -15.53 21.15 -14.39
CA GLU A 128 -14.22 21.09 -15.04
C GLU A 128 -13.34 22.27 -14.62
N HIS A 129 -13.92 23.48 -14.54
CA HIS A 129 -13.21 24.68 -14.08
C HIS A 129 -12.71 24.52 -12.64
N GLU A 130 -13.56 24.05 -11.72
CA GLU A 130 -13.19 23.81 -10.32
C GLU A 130 -12.13 22.70 -10.18
N ILE A 131 -12.28 21.60 -10.93
CA ILE A 131 -11.27 20.52 -10.95
C ILE A 131 -9.91 21.08 -11.40
N MET A 132 -9.90 21.88 -12.46
CA MET A 132 -8.67 22.49 -12.98
C MET A 132 -8.07 23.51 -12.01
N TYR A 133 -8.91 24.31 -11.36
CA TYR A 133 -8.46 25.26 -10.34
C TYR A 133 -7.75 24.52 -9.19
N VAL A 134 -8.38 23.48 -8.63
CA VAL A 134 -7.78 22.67 -7.55
C VAL A 134 -6.50 21.99 -8.05
N TYR A 135 -6.52 21.41 -9.25
CA TYR A 135 -5.35 20.74 -9.84
C TYR A 135 -4.15 21.68 -10.01
N HIS A 136 -4.34 22.89 -10.54
CA HIS A 136 -3.24 23.84 -10.71
C HIS A 136 -2.64 24.28 -9.37
N HIS A 137 -3.47 24.48 -8.34
CA HIS A 137 -2.99 24.79 -6.99
C HIS A 137 -2.27 23.59 -6.36
N PHE A 138 -2.73 22.38 -6.64
CA PHE A 138 -2.15 21.13 -6.14
C PHE A 138 -0.78 20.81 -6.76
N LEU A 139 -0.62 21.08 -8.06
CA LEU A 139 0.66 20.87 -8.76
C LEU A 139 1.75 21.78 -8.22
N GLY A 140 1.44 23.07 -8.01
CA GLY A 140 2.47 24.08 -7.75
C GLY A 140 3.47 24.12 -8.91
N ASP A 141 4.75 23.83 -8.61
CA ASP A 141 5.83 23.77 -9.61
C ASP A 141 6.03 22.38 -10.24
N ARG A 142 5.28 21.36 -9.80
CA ARG A 142 5.35 19.99 -10.33
C ARG A 142 4.61 19.87 -11.66
N THR A 143 4.94 18.82 -12.42
CA THR A 143 4.21 18.40 -13.62
C THR A 143 3.35 17.16 -13.37
N LEU A 144 2.49 16.81 -14.31
CA LEU A 144 1.64 15.61 -14.21
C LEU A 144 2.46 14.32 -14.08
N ASP A 145 3.63 14.26 -14.72
CA ASP A 145 4.51 13.09 -14.69
C ASP A 145 5.24 12.93 -13.35
N ASP A 146 5.26 13.97 -12.52
CA ASP A 146 5.83 13.92 -11.16
C ASP A 146 4.82 13.40 -10.11
N LEU A 147 3.57 13.13 -10.49
CA LEU A 147 2.52 12.71 -9.57
C LEU A 147 2.46 11.19 -9.41
N GLU A 148 2.37 10.74 -8.16
CA GLU A 148 2.17 9.35 -7.78
C GLU A 148 0.69 9.06 -7.45
N PRO A 149 0.26 7.78 -7.37
CA PRO A 149 -1.15 7.45 -7.09
C PRO A 149 -1.69 8.05 -5.80
N ILE A 150 -0.84 8.25 -4.79
CA ILE A 150 -1.23 8.93 -3.55
C ILE A 150 -1.58 10.40 -3.78
N ASP A 151 -0.84 11.11 -4.65
CA ASP A 151 -1.15 12.48 -5.03
C ASP A 151 -2.52 12.59 -5.70
N PHE A 152 -2.88 11.60 -6.53
CA PHE A 152 -4.19 11.56 -7.17
C PHE A 152 -5.34 11.30 -6.19
N LEU A 153 -5.09 10.57 -5.10
CA LEU A 153 -6.08 10.40 -4.02
C LEU A 153 -6.25 11.69 -3.22
N ASP A 154 -5.16 12.41 -2.96
CA ASP A 154 -5.20 13.71 -2.29
C ASP A 154 -5.93 14.76 -3.16
N LEU A 155 -5.61 14.80 -4.46
CA LEU A 155 -6.33 15.63 -5.43
C LEU A 155 -7.82 15.27 -5.47
N HIS A 156 -8.17 13.98 -5.48
CA HIS A 156 -9.56 13.51 -5.42
C HIS A 156 -10.29 13.99 -4.16
N SER A 157 -9.63 13.95 -3.00
CA SER A 157 -10.19 14.47 -1.75
C SER A 157 -10.43 15.98 -1.82
N GLN A 158 -9.45 16.75 -2.31
CA GLN A 158 -9.56 18.21 -2.41
C GLN A 158 -10.66 18.64 -3.39
N VAL A 159 -10.74 18.00 -4.57
CA VAL A 159 -11.81 18.28 -5.54
C VAL A 159 -13.19 18.03 -4.93
N ASN A 160 -13.39 16.91 -4.24
CA ASN A 160 -14.69 16.59 -3.64
C ASN A 160 -15.05 17.46 -2.41
N GLN A 161 -14.09 18.20 -1.85
CA GLN A 161 -14.38 19.22 -0.83
C GLN A 161 -14.84 20.55 -1.44
N VAL A 162 -14.34 20.89 -2.63
CA VAL A 162 -14.62 22.16 -3.31
C VAL A 162 -15.87 22.04 -4.18
N VAL A 163 -15.99 20.96 -4.95
CA VAL A 163 -17.12 20.74 -5.85
C VAL A 163 -18.30 20.20 -5.05
N LYS A 164 -19.25 21.09 -4.75
CA LYS A 164 -20.48 20.74 -4.03
C LYS A 164 -21.47 20.08 -4.98
N ASP A 165 -21.47 18.75 -5.00
CA ASP A 165 -22.42 17.90 -5.73
C ASP A 165 -23.06 16.88 -4.77
N GLU A 166 -24.25 16.38 -5.10
CA GLU A 166 -24.94 15.32 -4.33
C GLU A 166 -24.20 13.98 -4.42
N SER A 167 -23.37 13.79 -5.45
CA SER A 167 -22.57 12.58 -5.66
C SER A 167 -21.09 12.91 -5.78
N GLU A 168 -20.23 12.04 -5.22
CA GLU A 168 -18.78 12.21 -5.30
C GLU A 168 -18.30 12.06 -6.77
N ILE A 169 -17.42 12.97 -7.16
CA ILE A 169 -16.72 12.95 -8.45
C ILE A 169 -15.66 11.87 -8.39
N SER A 170 -15.82 10.86 -9.24
CA SER A 170 -14.85 9.76 -9.31
C SER A 170 -13.48 10.22 -9.79
N LEU A 171 -12.44 9.53 -9.31
CA LEU A 171 -11.06 9.72 -9.74
C LEU A 171 -10.91 9.55 -11.26
N LYS A 172 -11.74 8.71 -11.92
CA LYS A 172 -11.77 8.62 -13.39
C LYS A 172 -12.13 9.96 -14.06
N VAL A 173 -13.10 10.71 -13.52
CA VAL A 173 -13.53 11.98 -14.10
C VAL A 173 -12.42 13.02 -13.94
N ILE A 174 -11.85 13.13 -12.73
CA ILE A 174 -10.73 14.02 -12.42
C ILE A 174 -9.54 13.71 -13.33
N TRP A 175 -9.12 12.44 -13.39
CA TRP A 175 -8.05 11.98 -14.28
C TRP A 175 -8.31 12.35 -15.75
N GLY A 176 -9.56 12.21 -16.21
CA GLY A 176 -9.93 12.57 -17.56
C GLY A 176 -9.78 14.07 -17.85
N VAL A 177 -10.20 14.94 -16.93
CA VAL A 177 -10.07 16.40 -17.05
C VAL A 177 -8.59 16.80 -17.09
N VAL A 178 -7.82 16.28 -16.13
CA VAL A 178 -6.38 16.57 -15.99
C VAL A 178 -5.58 16.16 -17.24
N ASN A 179 -5.79 14.95 -17.75
CA ASN A 179 -5.04 14.50 -18.94
C ASN A 179 -5.44 15.27 -20.21
N ARG A 180 -6.72 15.60 -20.38
CA ARG A 180 -7.13 16.46 -21.50
C ARG A 180 -6.34 17.76 -21.49
N TYR A 181 -6.24 18.40 -20.32
CA TYR A 181 -5.54 19.67 -20.20
C TYR A 181 -4.03 19.54 -20.44
N HIS A 182 -3.42 18.47 -19.93
CA HIS A 182 -2.01 18.16 -20.19
C HIS A 182 -1.73 17.98 -21.69
N ASP A 183 -2.61 17.31 -22.43
CA ASP A 183 -2.50 17.15 -23.88
C ASP A 183 -2.71 18.46 -24.67
N TYR A 184 -3.39 19.45 -24.06
CA TYR A 184 -3.68 20.76 -24.66
C TYR A 184 -2.57 21.81 -24.42
N GLU A 185 -1.84 21.79 -23.30
CA GLU A 185 -0.77 22.78 -22.99
C GLU A 185 0.31 22.93 -24.10
N PRO A 186 0.86 21.83 -24.68
CA PRO A 186 1.84 21.93 -25.75
C PRO A 186 1.28 22.61 -27.02
N GLN A 187 -0.02 22.47 -27.26
CA GLN A 187 -0.70 23.00 -28.44
C GLN A 187 -0.98 24.51 -28.33
N ILE A 188 -1.20 25.00 -27.11
CA ILE A 188 -1.37 26.44 -26.83
C ILE A 188 -0.01 27.14 -26.86
N ALA A 189 1.03 26.55 -26.24
CA ALA A 189 2.40 27.10 -26.29
C ALA A 189 2.93 27.21 -27.72
N SER A 190 2.67 26.22 -28.58
CA SER A 190 3.04 26.25 -30.00
C SER A 190 2.22 27.26 -30.83
N LYS A 191 0.95 27.50 -30.50
CA LYS A 191 0.12 28.53 -31.15
C LYS A 191 0.54 29.94 -30.75
N ILE A 192 0.80 30.20 -29.47
CA ILE A 192 1.24 31.52 -28.98
C ILE A 192 2.61 31.92 -29.59
N ASN A 193 3.53 30.96 -29.74
CA ASN A 193 4.83 31.21 -30.37
C ASN A 193 4.72 31.49 -31.88
N ARG A 194 3.67 31.04 -32.56
CA ARG A 194 3.41 31.36 -33.96
C ARG A 194 2.79 32.76 -34.14
N THR A 195 1.96 33.22 -33.21
CA THR A 195 1.33 34.55 -33.28
C THR A 195 2.26 35.69 -32.88
N LYS A 196 3.36 35.41 -32.17
CA LYS A 196 4.41 36.40 -31.83
C LYS A 196 5.53 36.52 -32.87
N ALA A 197 5.50 35.69 -33.93
CA ALA A 197 6.53 35.62 -34.97
C ALA A 197 6.04 36.15 -36.34
N GLY A 198 4.88 36.82 -36.40
CA GLY A 198 4.36 37.53 -37.56
C GLY A 198 3.90 38.93 -37.16
#